data_AF-R9MLA3-F1
#
_entry.id   AF-R9MLA3-F1
#
_cell.length_a   1.000
_cell.length_b   1.000
_cell.length_c   1.000
_cell.angle_alpha   90.00
_cell.angle_beta   90.00
_cell.angle_gamma   90.00
#
_symmetry.space_group_name_H-M   'P 1'
#
loop_
_entity.id
_entity.type
_entity.pdbx_description
1 polymer ?
#
loop_
_entity_poly.entity_id
_entity_poly.type
_entity_poly.pdbx_seq_one_letter_code
_entity_poly.pdbx_strand_id
1 'polypeptide(L)'
;MCKICDEDLHKTLDSDVEDIEHTCNMILEKLGKEYELVHVVSDICNIIKEGGLTYAEGFDKICLIVDRDRESFISVPKNNQYDYVVNTCAKKKFGLYITNPCFEFWLLLHFNEVFELEQEKLLENPKVTAKRRYAEQELRRIWPGYEKNAYKAVEVVKRIDKAIENEKEFCEDVVLLENKVGSNLGLLIKEMKL
;
A
#
# COMPACT_ATOMS: atom_id res chain seq x y z
N MET A 1 3.00 -4.35 22.98
CA MET A 1 2.23 -5.31 23.80
C MET A 1 2.02 -4.85 25.24
N CYS A 2 3.04 -4.45 26.03
CA CYS A 2 2.82 -3.92 27.40
C CYS A 2 1.78 -2.79 27.48
N LYS A 3 1.75 -1.88 26.51
CA LYS A 3 0.83 -0.72 26.52
C LYS A 3 -0.65 -1.10 26.50
N ILE A 4 -1.08 -2.09 25.71
CA ILE A 4 -2.52 -2.42 25.60
C ILE A 4 -3.05 -3.02 26.91
N CYS A 5 -2.25 -3.88 27.55
CA CYS A 5 -2.61 -4.46 28.84
C CYS A 5 -2.75 -3.38 29.93
N ASP A 6 -1.74 -2.52 30.06
CA ASP A 6 -1.72 -1.51 31.13
C ASP A 6 -2.65 -0.31 30.84
N GLU A 7 -2.67 0.21 29.61
CA GLU A 7 -3.37 1.45 29.24
C GLU A 7 -4.86 1.22 28.91
N ASP A 8 -5.21 0.11 28.25
CA ASP A 8 -6.58 -0.13 27.76
C ASP A 8 -7.34 -1.16 28.61
N LEU A 9 -6.66 -2.20 29.09
CA LEU A 9 -7.27 -3.26 29.91
C LEU A 9 -7.10 -3.02 31.42
N HIS A 10 -6.26 -2.06 31.80
CA HIS A 10 -5.88 -1.78 33.19
C HIS A 10 -5.45 -3.04 33.96
N LYS A 11 -4.72 -3.92 33.27
CA LYS A 11 -4.26 -5.22 33.75
C LYS A 11 -2.80 -5.41 33.43
N THR A 12 -2.07 -6.07 34.32
CA THR A 12 -0.69 -6.48 34.03
C THR A 12 -0.69 -7.65 33.05
N LEU A 13 0.43 -7.87 32.36
CA LEU A 13 0.61 -9.02 31.45
C LEU A 13 0.32 -10.38 32.09
N ASP A 14 0.52 -10.51 33.41
CA ASP A 14 0.33 -11.75 34.17
C ASP A 14 -1.07 -11.85 34.80
N SER A 15 -1.96 -10.88 34.56
CA SER A 15 -3.30 -10.86 35.15
C SER A 15 -4.27 -11.76 34.39
N ASP A 16 -5.11 -12.49 35.13
CA ASP A 16 -6.21 -13.27 34.56
C ASP A 16 -7.29 -12.36 33.93
N VAL A 17 -7.94 -12.86 32.88
CA VAL A 17 -9.07 -12.22 32.20
C VAL A 17 -10.35 -13.02 32.42
N GLU A 18 -11.44 -12.32 32.71
CA GLU A 18 -12.74 -12.95 33.02
C GLU A 18 -13.44 -13.44 31.75
N ASP A 19 -13.33 -12.66 30.68
CA ASP A 19 -13.90 -12.97 29.37
C ASP A 19 -12.79 -12.93 28.31
N ILE A 20 -12.34 -14.12 27.91
CA ILE A 20 -11.28 -14.30 26.93
C ILE A 20 -11.71 -13.77 25.56
N GLU A 21 -12.93 -14.07 25.13
CA GLU A 21 -13.40 -13.69 23.79
C GLU A 21 -13.51 -12.17 23.67
N HIS A 22 -14.11 -11.52 24.66
CA HIS A 22 -14.19 -10.06 24.71
C HIS A 22 -12.81 -9.41 24.74
N THR A 23 -11.91 -9.90 25.59
CA THR A 23 -10.56 -9.34 25.71
C THR A 23 -9.75 -9.53 24.42
N CYS A 24 -9.83 -10.71 23.79
CA CYS A 24 -9.20 -10.96 22.50
C CYS A 24 -9.74 -10.03 21.42
N ASN A 25 -11.05 -9.84 21.33
CA ASN A 25 -11.66 -8.93 20.35
C ASN A 25 -11.20 -7.49 20.55
N MET A 26 -11.13 -7.01 21.81
CA MET A 26 -10.61 -5.67 22.11
C MET A 26 -9.14 -5.51 21.71
N ILE A 27 -8.29 -6.49 22.04
CA ILE A 27 -6.88 -6.46 21.66
C ILE A 27 -6.74 -6.48 20.13
N LEU A 28 -7.49 -7.32 19.43
CA LEU A 28 -7.48 -7.41 17.97
C LEU A 28 -7.93 -6.10 17.33
N GLU A 29 -8.97 -5.46 17.86
CA GLU A 29 -9.43 -4.16 17.36
C GLU A 29 -8.37 -3.07 17.57
N LYS A 30 -7.72 -3.06 18.74
CA LYS A 30 -6.67 -2.08 19.07
C LYS A 30 -5.43 -2.27 18.20
N LEU A 31 -4.95 -3.51 18.07
CA LEU A 31 -3.85 -3.85 17.16
C LEU A 31 -4.22 -3.49 15.73
N GLY A 32 -5.43 -3.82 15.29
CA GLY A 32 -5.93 -3.46 13.96
C GLY A 32 -5.81 -1.96 13.68
N LYS A 33 -6.17 -1.11 14.65
CA LYS A 33 -6.00 0.34 14.57
C LYS A 33 -4.53 0.76 14.51
N GLU A 34 -3.66 0.19 15.34
CA GLU A 34 -2.21 0.52 15.33
C GLU A 34 -1.53 0.20 13.97
N TYR A 35 -2.02 -0.81 13.24
CA TYR A 35 -1.53 -1.15 11.91
C TYR A 35 -2.18 -0.37 10.77
N GLU A 36 -3.16 0.49 11.04
CA GLU A 36 -3.66 1.40 10.00
C GLU A 36 -2.55 2.35 9.57
N LEU A 37 -2.47 2.63 8.28
CA LEU A 37 -1.36 3.42 7.73
C LEU A 37 -1.27 4.82 8.37
N VAL A 38 -2.40 5.40 8.79
CA VAL A 38 -2.45 6.66 9.55
C VAL A 38 -1.52 6.62 10.77
N HIS A 39 -1.59 5.55 11.55
CA HIS A 39 -0.77 5.35 12.75
C HIS A 39 0.69 5.02 12.41
N VAL A 40 0.91 4.20 11.39
CA VAL A 40 2.28 3.91 10.92
C VAL A 40 2.97 5.22 10.50
N VAL A 41 2.33 6.06 9.71
CA VAL A 41 2.90 7.31 9.21
C VAL A 41 3.14 8.34 10.33
N SER A 42 2.28 8.37 11.35
CA SER A 42 2.52 9.22 12.53
C SER A 42 3.76 8.76 13.30
N ASP A 43 3.97 7.45 13.41
CA ASP A 43 4.90 6.85 14.36
C ASP A 43 6.24 6.41 13.75
N ILE A 44 6.40 6.47 12.43
CA ILE A 44 7.65 6.13 11.70
C ILE A 44 8.91 6.70 12.37
N CYS A 45 8.88 7.95 12.84
CA CYS A 45 10.05 8.56 13.48
C CYS A 45 10.43 7.86 14.79
N ASN A 46 9.43 7.39 15.55
CA ASN A 46 9.66 6.60 16.77
C ASN A 46 10.13 5.20 16.40
N ILE A 47 9.51 4.57 15.39
CA ILE A 47 9.91 3.25 14.88
C ILE A 47 11.40 3.23 14.48
N ILE A 48 11.87 4.27 13.77
CA ILE A 48 13.28 4.39 13.39
C ILE A 48 14.19 4.52 14.61
N LYS A 49 13.83 5.38 15.56
CA LYS A 49 14.61 5.61 16.79
C LYS A 49 14.69 4.37 17.67
N GLU A 50 13.54 3.74 17.93
CA GLU A 50 13.44 2.55 18.78
C GLU A 50 14.04 1.31 18.11
N GLY A 51 13.92 1.21 16.78
CA GLY A 51 14.51 0.14 15.99
C GLY A 51 16.04 0.21 15.86
N GLY A 52 16.68 1.26 16.41
CA GLY A 52 18.13 1.46 16.31
C GLY A 52 18.61 1.74 14.88
N LEU A 53 17.72 2.18 14.00
CA LEU A 53 18.05 2.53 12.63
C LEU A 53 18.71 3.92 12.61
N THR A 54 19.86 4.02 11.96
CA THR A 54 20.49 5.32 11.70
C THR A 54 19.71 6.04 10.62
N TYR A 55 19.23 7.24 10.91
CA TYR A 55 18.56 8.13 9.96
C TYR A 55 19.17 9.53 10.04
N ALA A 56 19.62 10.03 8.90
CA ALA A 56 20.17 11.36 8.71
C ALA A 56 19.23 12.17 7.83
N GLU A 57 18.50 13.11 8.44
CA GLU A 57 17.60 14.00 7.71
C GLU A 57 18.35 14.78 6.62
N GLY A 58 17.79 14.77 5.40
CA GLY A 58 18.39 15.43 4.23
C GLY A 58 19.42 14.58 3.48
N PHE A 59 19.82 13.43 4.03
CA PHE A 59 20.59 12.41 3.33
C PHE A 59 19.75 11.16 3.07
N ASP A 60 19.13 10.64 4.12
CA ASP A 60 18.25 9.48 4.03
C ASP A 60 16.84 9.88 3.61
N LYS A 61 16.19 9.01 2.84
CA LYS A 61 14.82 9.17 2.40
C LYS A 61 13.95 8.04 2.92
N ILE A 62 12.83 8.41 3.54
CA ILE A 62 11.80 7.46 3.93
C ILE A 62 10.79 7.37 2.80
N CYS A 63 10.60 6.17 2.26
CA CYS A 63 9.66 5.89 1.18
C CYS A 63 8.60 4.90 1.67
N LEU A 64 7.33 5.27 1.50
CA LEU A 64 6.18 4.42 1.75
C LEU A 64 5.66 3.93 0.40
N ILE A 65 5.70 2.62 0.20
CA ILE A 65 5.22 1.97 -1.01
C ILE A 65 3.94 1.22 -0.65
N VAL A 66 2.83 1.60 -1.24
CA VAL A 66 1.49 1.15 -0.88
C VAL A 66 0.84 0.46 -2.07
N ASP A 67 0.51 -0.81 -1.86
CA ASP A 67 -0.45 -1.53 -2.69
C ASP A 67 -1.86 -1.12 -2.26
N ARG A 68 -2.48 -0.19 -3.00
CA ARG A 68 -3.81 0.30 -2.66
C ARG A 68 -4.84 -0.61 -3.29
N ASP A 69 -5.34 -1.56 -2.51
CA ASP A 69 -6.61 -2.21 -2.82
C ASP A 69 -7.74 -1.17 -2.72
N ARG A 70 -8.69 -1.14 -3.67
CA ARG A 70 -9.82 -0.18 -3.69
C ARG A 70 -10.60 -0.10 -2.36
N GLU A 71 -10.70 -1.21 -1.64
CA GLU A 71 -11.41 -1.31 -0.35
C GLU A 71 -10.55 -0.87 0.85
N SER A 72 -9.26 -0.60 0.63
CA SER A 72 -8.33 -0.05 1.62
C SER A 72 -8.34 1.49 1.59
N PHE A 73 -7.83 2.13 2.65
CA PHE A 73 -7.78 3.60 2.81
C PHE A 73 -9.16 4.25 2.77
N ILE A 74 -9.90 4.09 3.86
CA ILE A 74 -11.26 4.61 3.96
C ILE A 74 -11.21 6.14 3.91
N SER A 75 -11.91 6.69 2.91
CA SER A 75 -12.14 8.12 2.74
C SER A 75 -13.64 8.37 2.84
N VAL A 76 -14.11 8.58 4.07
CA VAL A 76 -15.49 8.97 4.37
C VAL A 76 -15.49 10.38 4.96
N PRO A 77 -16.59 11.17 4.88
CA PRO A 77 -16.61 12.55 5.34
C PRO A 77 -16.18 12.78 6.81
N LYS A 78 -16.20 11.73 7.65
CA LYS A 78 -15.78 11.76 9.05
C LYS A 78 -14.38 11.17 9.30
N ASN A 79 -13.78 10.51 8.32
CA ASN A 79 -12.46 9.88 8.40
C ASN A 79 -11.86 9.79 6.99
N ASN A 80 -11.05 10.78 6.63
CA ASN A 80 -10.31 10.78 5.36
C ASN A 80 -8.87 10.34 5.61
N GLN A 81 -8.67 9.02 5.64
CA GLN A 81 -7.35 8.43 5.88
C GLN A 81 -6.38 8.76 4.74
N TYR A 82 -6.87 8.83 3.50
CA TYR A 82 -6.05 9.11 2.33
C TYR A 82 -5.45 10.51 2.39
N ASP A 83 -6.29 11.53 2.56
CA ASP A 83 -5.83 12.92 2.70
C ASP A 83 -4.90 13.07 3.90
N TYR A 84 -5.20 12.40 5.02
CA TYR A 84 -4.32 12.45 6.19
C TYR A 84 -2.91 11.92 5.84
N VAL A 85 -2.82 10.76 5.20
CA VAL A 85 -1.54 10.14 4.83
C VAL A 85 -0.79 11.01 3.84
N VAL A 86 -1.45 11.48 2.77
CA VAL A 86 -0.85 12.36 1.76
C VAL A 86 -0.28 13.63 2.41
N ASN A 87 -1.10 14.31 3.23
CA ASN A 87 -0.68 15.54 3.90
C ASN A 87 0.44 15.30 4.93
N THR A 88 0.40 14.20 5.66
CA THR A 88 1.41 13.88 6.68
C THR A 88 2.74 13.51 6.03
N CYS A 89 2.72 12.70 4.97
CA CYS A 89 3.91 12.39 4.18
C CYS A 89 4.53 13.66 3.58
N ALA A 90 3.72 14.56 3.00
CA ALA A 90 4.21 15.83 2.47
C ALA A 90 4.85 16.70 3.55
N LYS A 91 4.20 16.87 4.72
CA LYS A 91 4.74 17.64 5.86
C LYS A 91 6.04 17.07 6.39
N LYS A 92 6.16 15.74 6.47
CA LYS A 92 7.35 15.04 6.96
C LYS A 92 8.41 14.78 5.88
N LYS A 93 8.16 15.20 4.63
CA LYS A 93 9.02 14.94 3.46
C LYS A 93 9.27 13.44 3.20
N PHE A 94 8.29 12.60 3.51
CA PHE A 94 8.33 11.18 3.15
C PHE A 94 7.88 11.02 1.69
N GLY A 95 8.57 10.16 0.95
CA GLY A 95 8.10 9.71 -0.35
C GLY A 95 6.87 8.81 -0.17
N LEU A 96 5.78 9.11 -0.86
CA LEU A 96 4.57 8.29 -0.85
C LEU A 96 4.31 7.79 -2.26
N TYR A 97 4.40 6.47 -2.43
CA TYR A 97 4.29 5.80 -3.71
C TYR A 97 3.16 4.79 -3.67
N ILE A 98 2.17 4.95 -4.54
CA ILE A 98 0.90 4.24 -4.50
C ILE A 98 0.67 3.59 -5.85
N THR A 99 0.18 2.36 -5.84
CA THR A 99 -0.41 1.74 -7.03
C THR A 99 -1.90 1.53 -6.79
N ASN A 100 -2.74 2.03 -7.70
CA ASN A 100 -4.19 1.91 -7.64
C ASN A 100 -4.70 1.37 -9.00
N PRO A 101 -5.44 0.25 -9.03
CA PRO A 101 -6.25 -0.35 -7.97
C PRO A 101 -5.62 -1.49 -7.15
N CYS A 102 -4.41 -1.93 -7.51
CA CYS A 102 -3.65 -2.97 -6.81
C CYS A 102 -2.26 -3.17 -7.48
N PHE A 103 -1.38 -3.96 -6.88
CA PHE A 103 -0.04 -4.25 -7.38
C PHE A 103 -0.04 -4.96 -8.75
N GLU A 104 -1.02 -5.80 -9.06
CA GLU A 104 -1.10 -6.42 -10.40
C GLU A 104 -1.23 -5.38 -11.52
N PHE A 105 -1.79 -4.19 -11.24
CA PHE A 105 -1.77 -3.08 -12.20
C PHE A 105 -0.34 -2.60 -12.49
N TRP A 106 0.52 -2.49 -11.48
CA TRP A 106 1.94 -2.18 -11.70
C TRP A 106 2.63 -3.24 -12.58
N LEU A 107 2.31 -4.52 -12.39
CA LEU A 107 2.84 -5.59 -13.24
C LEU A 107 2.33 -5.46 -14.69
N LEU A 108 1.06 -5.10 -14.89
CA LEU A 108 0.48 -4.88 -16.21
C LEU A 108 1.21 -3.79 -17.01
N LEU A 109 1.71 -2.74 -16.35
CA LEU A 109 2.45 -1.65 -17.01
C LEU A 109 3.71 -2.13 -17.77
N HIS A 110 4.23 -3.32 -17.47
CA HIS A 110 5.37 -3.90 -18.18
C HIS A 110 5.03 -4.41 -19.60
N PHE A 111 3.76 -4.33 -19.99
CA PHE A 111 3.20 -4.80 -21.26
C PHE A 111 2.40 -3.66 -21.89
N ASN A 112 2.43 -3.54 -23.23
CA ASN A 112 1.68 -2.48 -23.95
C ASN A 112 0.18 -2.75 -23.96
N GLU A 113 -0.19 -4.01 -23.82
CA GLU A 113 -1.55 -4.53 -23.81
C GLU A 113 -2.37 -3.96 -22.64
N VAL A 114 -1.73 -3.31 -21.66
CA VAL A 114 -2.41 -2.56 -20.59
C VAL A 114 -3.29 -1.43 -21.14
N PHE A 115 -2.95 -0.85 -22.30
CA PHE A 115 -3.72 0.23 -22.93
C PHE A 115 -5.02 -0.27 -23.58
N GLU A 116 -5.15 -1.57 -23.78
CA GLU A 116 -6.35 -2.19 -24.36
C GLU A 116 -7.40 -2.54 -23.30
N LEU A 117 -7.06 -2.37 -22.02
CA LEU A 117 -7.93 -2.75 -20.90
C LEU A 117 -9.02 -1.71 -20.63
N GLU A 118 -10.15 -2.17 -20.11
CA GLU A 118 -11.27 -1.32 -19.74
C GLU A 118 -10.94 -0.53 -18.46
N GLN A 119 -10.71 0.78 -18.60
CA GLN A 119 -10.28 1.67 -17.51
C GLN A 119 -11.23 1.66 -16.30
N GLU A 120 -12.53 1.62 -16.56
CA GLU A 120 -13.56 1.57 -15.51
C GLU A 120 -13.47 0.26 -14.72
N LYS A 121 -13.28 -0.88 -15.40
CA LYS A 121 -13.09 -2.18 -14.74
C LYS A 121 -11.74 -2.28 -14.02
N LEU A 122 -10.69 -1.63 -14.53
CA LEU A 122 -9.45 -1.48 -13.77
C LEU A 122 -9.74 -0.70 -12.48
N LEU A 123 -10.35 0.47 -12.56
CA LEU A 123 -10.63 1.30 -11.38
C LEU A 123 -11.52 0.60 -10.34
N GLU A 124 -12.54 -0.15 -10.80
CA GLU A 124 -13.42 -0.93 -9.94
C GLU A 124 -12.76 -2.20 -9.40
N ASN A 125 -11.82 -2.75 -10.17
CA ASN A 125 -11.17 -4.04 -9.93
C ASN A 125 -12.15 -5.11 -9.40
N PRO A 126 -13.28 -5.35 -10.09
CA PRO A 126 -14.33 -6.21 -9.57
C PRO A 126 -13.86 -7.66 -9.51
N LYS A 127 -14.47 -8.47 -8.64
CA LYS A 127 -14.27 -9.92 -8.66
C LYS A 127 -14.86 -10.49 -9.95
N VAL A 128 -14.03 -11.18 -10.72
CA VAL A 128 -14.43 -11.86 -11.97
C VAL A 128 -14.53 -13.37 -11.79
N THR A 129 -13.87 -13.91 -10.77
CA THR A 129 -14.03 -15.30 -10.33
C THR A 129 -14.03 -15.35 -8.81
N ALA A 130 -14.30 -16.53 -8.22
CA ALA A 130 -14.24 -16.72 -6.77
C ALA A 130 -12.88 -16.35 -6.13
N LYS A 131 -11.78 -16.40 -6.91
CA LYS A 131 -10.42 -16.18 -6.42
C LYS A 131 -9.74 -14.93 -6.97
N ARG A 132 -10.30 -14.28 -7.99
CA ARG A 132 -9.57 -13.28 -8.80
C ARG A 132 -10.39 -12.05 -9.11
N ARG A 133 -9.72 -10.90 -9.09
CA ARG A 133 -10.23 -9.61 -9.57
C ARG A 133 -9.80 -9.35 -11.00
N TYR A 134 -10.39 -8.33 -11.62
CA TYR A 134 -10.18 -7.98 -13.02
C TYR A 134 -8.70 -7.78 -13.39
N ALA A 135 -7.95 -6.98 -12.62
CA ALA A 135 -6.54 -6.72 -12.92
C ALA A 135 -5.68 -8.00 -12.95
N GLU A 136 -5.86 -8.91 -11.97
CA GLU A 136 -5.16 -10.21 -11.95
C GLU A 136 -5.58 -11.09 -13.14
N GLN A 137 -6.86 -11.09 -13.50
CA GLN A 137 -7.37 -11.89 -14.61
C GLN A 137 -6.80 -11.42 -15.94
N GLU A 138 -6.73 -10.11 -16.17
CA GLU A 138 -6.12 -9.53 -17.37
C GLU A 138 -4.60 -9.76 -17.40
N LEU A 139 -3.92 -9.65 -16.26
CA LEU A 139 -2.49 -9.96 -16.17
C LEU A 139 -2.20 -11.41 -16.56
N ARG A 140 -3.03 -12.37 -16.13
CA ARG A 140 -2.90 -13.78 -16.56
C ARG A 140 -3.13 -14.00 -18.04
N ARG A 141 -4.01 -13.20 -18.65
CA ARG A 141 -4.29 -13.24 -20.10
C ARG A 141 -3.09 -12.71 -20.88
N ILE A 142 -2.53 -11.57 -20.45
CA ILE A 142 -1.42 -10.87 -21.11
C ILE A 142 -0.08 -11.58 -20.87
N TRP A 143 0.12 -12.13 -19.67
CA TRP A 143 1.33 -12.86 -19.28
C TRP A 143 1.02 -14.33 -18.95
N PRO A 144 0.93 -15.20 -19.97
CA PRO A 144 0.74 -16.63 -19.79
C PRO A 144 1.83 -17.21 -18.86
N GLY A 145 1.39 -17.91 -17.81
CA GLY A 145 2.28 -18.46 -16.78
C GLY A 145 2.47 -17.58 -15.56
N TYR A 146 1.82 -16.41 -15.48
CA TYR A 146 1.75 -15.65 -14.22
C TYR A 146 1.04 -16.45 -13.12
N GLU A 147 1.70 -16.56 -11.97
CA GLU A 147 1.15 -17.09 -10.73
C GLU A 147 1.45 -16.12 -9.59
N LYS A 148 0.43 -15.68 -8.86
CA LYS A 148 0.54 -14.64 -7.82
C LYS A 148 1.66 -14.91 -6.80
N ASN A 149 1.87 -16.17 -6.45
CA ASN A 149 2.85 -16.59 -5.44
C ASN A 149 4.19 -17.08 -6.03
N ALA A 150 4.33 -17.13 -7.37
CA ALA A 150 5.47 -17.78 -8.03
C ALA A 150 5.79 -17.22 -9.43
N TYR A 151 5.53 -15.93 -9.67
CA TYR A 151 5.79 -15.32 -10.97
C TYR A 151 7.29 -15.03 -11.18
N LYS A 152 7.71 -14.98 -12.45
CA LYS A 152 9.11 -14.74 -12.82
C LYS A 152 9.50 -13.27 -12.72
N ALA A 153 9.71 -12.78 -11.51
CA ALA A 153 10.01 -11.36 -11.24
C ALA A 153 11.18 -10.80 -12.08
N VAL A 154 12.20 -11.61 -12.36
CA VAL A 154 13.36 -11.20 -13.20
C VAL A 154 12.93 -10.79 -14.61
N GLU A 155 11.91 -11.41 -15.20
CA GLU A 155 11.41 -11.05 -16.54
C GLU A 155 10.76 -9.66 -16.54
N VAL A 156 10.06 -9.33 -15.45
CA VAL A 156 9.40 -8.03 -15.23
C VAL A 156 10.45 -6.94 -14.97
N VAL A 157 11.41 -7.19 -14.08
CA VAL A 157 12.50 -6.24 -13.77
C VAL A 157 13.33 -5.86 -15.01
N LYS A 158 13.57 -6.80 -15.93
CA LYS A 158 14.24 -6.51 -17.21
C LYS A 158 13.47 -5.53 -18.10
N ARG A 159 12.17 -5.35 -17.86
CA ARG A 159 11.27 -4.45 -18.58
C ARG A 159 10.91 -3.22 -17.76
N ILE A 160 11.66 -2.89 -16.71
CA ILE A 160 11.29 -1.80 -15.81
C ILE A 160 11.14 -0.46 -16.53
N ASP A 161 11.99 -0.17 -17.51
CA ASP A 161 11.90 1.06 -18.32
C ASP A 161 10.61 1.11 -19.14
N LYS A 162 10.06 -0.06 -19.50
CA LYS A 162 8.76 -0.15 -20.18
C LYS A 162 7.62 0.22 -19.26
N ALA A 163 7.64 -0.28 -18.02
CA ALA A 163 6.64 0.09 -17.02
C ALA A 163 6.69 1.58 -16.68
N ILE A 164 7.90 2.11 -16.52
CA ILE A 164 8.15 3.53 -16.26
C ILE A 164 7.67 4.43 -17.41
N GLU A 165 7.74 3.96 -18.66
CA GLU A 165 7.21 4.69 -19.81
C GLU A 165 5.69 4.59 -19.87
N ASN A 166 5.14 3.39 -19.73
CA ASN A 166 3.71 3.16 -19.80
C ASN A 166 2.96 3.84 -18.64
N GLU A 167 3.56 3.95 -17.45
CA GLU A 167 3.01 4.64 -16.28
C GLU A 167 2.60 6.09 -16.59
N LYS A 168 3.33 6.78 -17.47
CA LYS A 168 3.07 8.19 -17.83
C LYS A 168 1.72 8.43 -18.49
N GLU A 169 1.15 7.40 -19.10
CA GLU A 169 -0.18 7.45 -19.73
C GLU A 169 -1.32 7.24 -18.70
N PHE A 170 -0.96 6.96 -17.45
CA PHE A 170 -1.88 6.82 -16.32
C PHE A 170 -1.63 7.92 -15.28
N CYS A 171 -2.40 7.92 -14.19
CA CYS A 171 -2.26 8.92 -13.15
C CYS A 171 -0.98 8.71 -12.31
N GLU A 172 -0.07 9.68 -12.32
CA GLU A 172 1.11 9.71 -11.42
C GLU A 172 0.92 10.67 -10.21
N ASP A 173 -0.15 11.48 -10.20
CA ASP A 173 -0.42 12.42 -9.12
C ASP A 173 -0.95 11.69 -7.88
N VAL A 174 -0.17 11.73 -6.79
CA VAL A 174 -0.48 11.04 -5.53
C VAL A 174 -1.81 11.49 -4.90
N VAL A 175 -2.26 12.73 -5.11
CA VAL A 175 -3.56 13.17 -4.61
C VAL A 175 -4.68 12.54 -5.44
N LEU A 176 -4.52 12.51 -6.75
CA LEU A 176 -5.55 12.02 -7.68
C LEU A 176 -5.63 10.49 -7.75
N LEU A 177 -4.57 9.79 -7.33
CA LEU A 177 -4.50 8.32 -7.26
C LEU A 177 -5.56 7.70 -6.33
N GLU A 178 -6.19 8.48 -5.45
CA GLU A 178 -7.35 8.02 -4.68
C GLU A 178 -8.50 7.54 -5.57
N ASN A 179 -8.71 8.23 -6.71
CA ASN A 179 -9.90 8.06 -7.54
C ASN A 179 -9.58 7.76 -9.02
N LYS A 180 -8.29 7.58 -9.36
CA LYS A 180 -7.84 7.29 -10.72
C LYS A 180 -6.96 6.05 -10.77
N VAL A 181 -7.05 5.32 -11.87
CA VAL A 181 -6.12 4.22 -12.17
C VAL A 181 -4.74 4.82 -12.41
N GLY A 182 -3.72 4.25 -11.77
CA GLY A 182 -2.36 4.71 -11.97
C GLY A 182 -1.38 4.19 -10.92
N SER A 183 -0.15 4.64 -11.09
CA SER A 183 0.93 4.45 -10.14
C SER A 183 1.87 5.63 -10.26
N ASN A 184 2.62 5.89 -9.20
CA ASN A 184 3.75 6.83 -9.24
C ASN A 184 5.05 6.12 -8.82
N LEU A 185 5.07 4.78 -8.84
CA LEU A 185 6.22 3.98 -8.43
C LEU A 185 7.38 4.10 -9.42
N GLY A 186 7.11 4.33 -10.72
CA GLY A 186 8.15 4.59 -11.69
C GLY A 186 8.88 5.91 -11.44
N LEU A 187 8.28 6.89 -10.76
CA LEU A 187 8.99 8.09 -10.27
C LEU A 187 10.06 7.73 -9.23
N LEU A 188 9.75 6.86 -8.26
CA LEU A 188 10.73 6.36 -7.29
C LEU A 188 11.87 5.63 -7.99
N ILE A 189 11.54 4.74 -8.93
CA ILE A 189 12.57 3.93 -9.61
C ILE A 189 13.46 4.81 -10.47
N LYS A 190 12.90 5.81 -11.17
CA LYS A 190 13.69 6.82 -11.91
C LYS A 190 14.65 7.55 -10.97
N GLU A 191 14.20 7.98 -9.80
CA GLU A 191 15.02 8.64 -8.79
C GLU A 191 16.17 7.75 -8.29
N MET A 192 15.89 6.46 -8.02
CA MET A 192 16.91 5.50 -7.56
C MET A 192 17.97 5.13 -8.61
N LYS A 193 17.73 5.45 -9.89
CA LYS A 193 18.69 5.22 -10.98
C LYS A 193 19.70 6.37 -11.16
N LEU A 194 19.43 7.53 -10.57
CA LEU A 194 20.29 8.73 -10.64
C LEU A 194 21.45 8.64 -9.64
#